data_AF-A0A117S145-F1
#
_entry.id   AF-A0A117S145-F1
#
_cell.length_a   1.000
_cell.length_b   1.000
_cell.length_c   1.000
_cell.angle_alpha   90.00
_cell.angle_beta   90.00
_cell.angle_gamma   90.00
#
_symmetry.space_group_name_H-M   'P 1'
#
loop_
_entity.id
_entity.type
_entity.pdbx_description
1 polymer ?
#
loop_
_entity_poly.entity_id
_entity_poly.type
_entity_poly.pdbx_seq_one_letter_code
_entity_poly.pdbx_strand_id
1 'polypeptide(L)'
;MSAAIAALLGVVILAGAVYDTVRLITPREPRCPPSARLRGRRAALDATERWNTVLLLHGRITPADYRARMSHLAHGERRPGPTRHARAHGRGRHG
;
A
#
# COMPACT_ATOMS: atom_id res chain seq x y z
N MET A 1 -25.60 -32.69 26.52
CA MET A 1 -24.14 -32.46 26.45
C MET A 1 -23.74 -31.65 25.21
N SER A 2 -24.20 -32.03 24.02
CA SER A 2 -23.89 -31.32 22.76
C SER A 2 -24.33 -29.86 22.72
N ALA A 3 -25.51 -29.53 23.28
CA ALA A 3 -26.01 -28.15 23.34
C ALA A 3 -25.14 -27.24 24.22
N ALA A 4 -24.64 -27.76 25.34
CA ALA A 4 -23.74 -27.01 26.23
C ALA A 4 -22.39 -26.73 25.55
N ILE A 5 -21.86 -27.72 24.82
CA ILE A 5 -20.62 -27.58 24.04
C ILE A 5 -20.81 -26.56 22.91
N ALA A 6 -21.93 -26.62 22.18
CA ALA A 6 -22.24 -25.67 21.11
C ALA A 6 -22.38 -24.23 21.63
N ALA A 7 -23.03 -24.05 22.79
CA ALA A 7 -23.14 -22.75 23.44
C ALA A 7 -21.76 -22.20 23.84
N LEU A 8 -20.89 -23.04 24.41
CA LEU A 8 -19.52 -22.68 24.78
C LEU A 8 -18.69 -22.25 23.57
N LEU A 9 -18.77 -22.99 22.46
CA LEU A 9 -18.12 -22.63 21.20
C LEU A 9 -18.64 -21.31 20.65
N GLY A 10 -19.96 -21.10 20.66
CA GLY A 10 -20.56 -19.84 20.24
C GLY A 10 -20.06 -18.65 21.03
N VAL A 11 -19.95 -18.78 22.36
CA VAL A 11 -19.40 -17.74 23.24
C VAL A 11 -17.94 -17.45 22.93
N VAL A 12 -17.11 -18.48 22.73
CA VAL A 12 -15.68 -18.29 22.41
C VAL A 12 -15.49 -17.61 21.05
N ILE A 13 -16.25 -18.01 20.04
CA ILE A 13 -16.21 -17.39 18.71
C ILE A 13 -16.65 -15.93 18.79
N LEU A 14 -17.74 -15.65 19.50
CA LEU A 14 -18.25 -14.30 19.68
C LEU A 14 -17.24 -13.41 20.43
N ALA A 15 -16.63 -13.93 21.50
CA ALA A 15 -15.60 -13.23 22.25
C ALA A 15 -14.38 -12.90 21.38
N GLY A 16 -13.93 -13.84 20.53
CA GLY A 16 -12.84 -13.63 19.58
C GLY A 16 -13.18 -12.56 18.53
N ALA A 17 -14.39 -12.60 17.98
CA ALA A 17 -14.86 -11.61 17.00
C ALA A 17 -14.96 -10.20 17.61
N VAL A 18 -15.50 -10.09 18.83
CA VAL A 18 -15.55 -8.81 19.56
C VAL A 18 -14.14 -8.31 19.86
N TYR A 19 -13.24 -9.18 20.32
CA TYR A 19 -11.85 -8.81 20.60
C TYR A 19 -11.13 -8.31 19.35
N ASP A 20 -11.26 -9.00 18.21
CA ASP A 20 -10.64 -8.57 16.95
C ASP A 20 -11.22 -7.25 16.45
N THR A 21 -12.55 -7.08 16.55
CA THR A 21 -13.22 -5.82 16.22
C THR A 21 -12.70 -4.68 17.08
N VAL A 22 -12.65 -4.86 18.40
CA VAL A 22 -12.13 -3.88 19.36
C VAL A 22 -10.66 -3.58 19.07
N ARG A 23 -9.85 -4.59 18.71
CA ARG A 23 -8.44 -4.42 18.35
C ARG A 23 -8.25 -3.66 17.04
N LEU A 24 -9.12 -3.86 16.05
CA LEU A 24 -9.09 -3.12 14.79
C LEU A 24 -9.46 -1.65 14.97
N ILE A 25 -10.39 -1.34 15.88
CA ILE A 25 -10.84 0.04 16.14
C ILE A 25 -10.01 0.76 17.20
N THR A 26 -9.33 0.02 18.09
CA THR A 26 -8.49 0.59 19.14
C THR A 26 -7.04 0.64 18.65
N PRO A 27 -6.51 1.81 18.26
CA PRO A 27 -5.13 1.94 17.83
C PRO A 27 -4.21 1.86 19.06
N ARG A 28 -3.98 0.65 19.58
CA ARG A 28 -3.07 0.40 20.71
C ARG A 28 -1.66 -0.01 20.30
N GLU A 29 -1.33 0.05 19.01
CA GLU A 29 0.00 -0.30 18.52
C GLU A 29 0.65 0.88 17.75
N PRO A 30 1.81 1.41 18.20
CA PRO A 30 2.58 2.41 17.45
C PRO A 30 3.28 1.84 16.20
N ARG A 31 3.03 0.57 15.85
CA ARG A 31 3.66 -0.13 14.71
C ARG A 31 2.73 -0.35 13.51
N CYS A 32 1.43 -0.08 13.61
CA CYS A 32 0.55 -0.09 12.46
C CYS A 32 0.53 1.31 11.83
N PRO A 33 0.97 1.48 10.57
CA PRO A 33 0.86 2.78 9.91
C PRO A 33 -0.62 3.18 9.92
N PRO A 34 -0.93 4.45 10.25
CA PRO A 34 -2.32 4.91 10.34
C PRO A 34 -3.09 4.49 9.09
N SER A 35 -4.33 4.07 9.26
CA SER A 35 -5.19 3.59 8.16
C SER A 35 -5.25 4.58 6.98
N ALA A 36 -5.15 5.88 7.25
CA ALA A 36 -4.97 6.92 6.24
C ALA A 36 -3.72 6.75 5.38
N ARG A 37 -2.58 6.35 5.98
CA ARG A 37 -1.33 6.03 5.27
C ARG A 37 -1.45 4.76 4.44
N LEU A 38 -2.21 3.75 4.91
CA LEU A 38 -2.51 2.55 4.12
C LEU A 38 -3.45 2.86 2.95
N ARG A 39 -4.47 3.67 3.17
CA ARG A 39 -5.37 4.16 2.11
C ARG A 39 -4.61 5.01 1.08
N GLY A 40 -3.78 5.94 1.52
CA GLY A 40 -2.91 6.73 0.65
C GLY A 40 -1.92 5.87 -0.14
N ARG A 41 -1.36 4.83 0.49
CA ARG A 41 -0.51 3.85 -0.19
C ARG A 41 -1.27 3.07 -1.26
N ARG A 42 -2.48 2.60 -0.98
CA ARG A 42 -3.33 1.92 -1.98
C ARG A 42 -3.67 2.86 -3.14
N ALA A 43 -4.09 4.09 -2.85
CA ALA A 43 -4.39 5.08 -3.88
C ALA A 43 -3.18 5.39 -4.79
N ALA A 44 -1.97 5.45 -4.22
CA ALA A 44 -0.75 5.66 -4.99
C ALA A 44 -0.38 4.45 -5.87
N LEU A 45 -0.62 3.22 -5.39
CA LEU A 45 -0.43 2.00 -6.18
C LEU A 45 -1.44 1.95 -7.33
N ASP A 46 -2.72 2.19 -7.05
CA ASP A 46 -3.78 2.22 -8.06
C ASP A 46 -3.50 3.26 -9.15
N ALA A 47 -3.03 4.45 -8.77
CA ALA A 47 -2.65 5.50 -9.72
C ALA A 47 -1.47 5.07 -10.60
N THR A 48 -0.48 4.37 -10.02
CA THR A 48 0.70 3.89 -10.75
C THR A 48 0.36 2.76 -11.71
N GLU A 49 -0.53 1.85 -11.32
CA GLU A 49 -1.04 0.79 -12.18
C GLU A 49 -1.78 1.38 -13.39
N ARG A 50 -2.77 2.26 -13.14
CA ARG A 50 -3.53 2.95 -14.20
C ARG A 50 -2.61 3.66 -15.18
N TRP A 51 -1.59 4.35 -14.69
CA TRP A 51 -0.61 5.03 -15.54
C TRP A 51 0.17 4.05 -16.43
N ASN A 52 0.66 2.94 -15.91
CA ASN A 52 1.37 1.95 -16.72
C ASN A 52 0.45 1.27 -17.74
N THR A 53 -0.81 1.04 -17.41
CA THR A 53 -1.82 0.52 -18.36
C THR A 53 -2.06 1.52 -19.49
N VAL A 54 -2.18 2.81 -19.19
CA VAL A 54 -2.28 3.87 -20.20
C VAL A 54 -1.06 3.87 -21.12
N LEU A 55 0.15 3.77 -20.56
CA LEU A 55 1.38 3.72 -21.37
C LEU A 55 1.41 2.50 -22.29
N LEU A 56 0.99 1.33 -21.81
CA LEU A 56 0.95 0.10 -22.61
C LEU A 56 -0.05 0.23 -23.77
N LEU A 57 -1.26 0.73 -23.48
CA LEU A 57 -2.31 0.94 -24.49
C LEU A 57 -1.89 1.94 -25.57
N HIS A 58 -1.11 2.96 -25.20
CA HIS A 58 -0.57 3.94 -26.14
C HIS A 58 0.72 3.47 -26.84
N GLY A 59 1.13 2.21 -26.64
CA GLY A 59 2.37 1.68 -27.22
C GLY A 59 3.64 2.37 -26.75
N ARG A 60 3.57 3.12 -25.63
CA ARG A 60 4.71 3.87 -25.06
C ARG A 60 5.67 2.97 -24.28
N ILE A 61 5.21 1.79 -23.88
CA ILE A 61 6.02 0.75 -23.22
C ILE A 61 5.67 -0.61 -23.80
N THR A 62 6.62 -1.53 -23.76
CA THR A 62 6.39 -2.90 -24.20
C THR A 62 5.65 -3.71 -23.14
N PRO A 63 5.01 -4.85 -23.50
CA PRO A 63 4.45 -5.78 -22.53
C PRO A 63 5.48 -6.31 -21.52
N ALA A 64 6.76 -6.45 -21.93
CA ALA A 64 7.84 -6.87 -21.04
C ALA A 64 8.16 -5.78 -20.00
N ASP A 65 8.23 -4.51 -20.43
CA ASP A 65 8.40 -3.36 -19.53
C ASP A 65 7.26 -3.25 -18.53
N TYR A 66 6.03 -3.48 -18.98
CA TYR A 66 4.85 -3.49 -18.12
C TYR A 66 4.96 -4.57 -17.03
N ARG A 67 5.31 -5.82 -17.40
CA ARG A 67 5.47 -6.92 -16.43
C ARG A 67 6.58 -6.65 -15.42
N ALA A 68 7.73 -6.15 -15.87
CA ALA A 68 8.83 -5.79 -14.98
C ALA A 68 8.38 -4.73 -13.96
N ARG A 69 7.65 -3.71 -14.42
CA ARG A 69 7.10 -2.65 -13.55
C ARG A 69 6.07 -3.15 -12.55
N MET A 70 5.17 -4.03 -12.96
CA MET A 70 4.20 -4.66 -12.05
C MET A 70 4.88 -5.56 -11.02
N SER A 71 5.93 -6.29 -11.41
CA SER A 71 6.73 -7.09 -10.49
C SER A 71 7.37 -6.20 -9.42
N HIS A 72 8.01 -5.08 -9.79
CA HIS A 72 8.57 -4.14 -8.79
C HIS A 72 7.51 -3.57 -7.84
N LEU A 73 6.30 -3.25 -8.33
CA LEU A 73 5.20 -2.79 -7.47
C LEU A 73 4.76 -3.88 -6.47
N ALA A 74 4.66 -5.13 -6.91
CA ALA A 74 4.29 -6.26 -6.06
C ALA A 74 5.32 -6.51 -4.95
N HIS A 75 6.61 -6.32 -5.25
CA HIS A 75 7.69 -6.39 -4.25
C HIS A 75 7.78 -5.14 -3.36
N GLY A 76 6.96 -4.11 -3.62
CA GLY A 76 6.97 -2.85 -2.88
C GLY A 76 8.23 -2.02 -3.10
N GLU A 77 9.01 -2.33 -4.13
CA GLU A 77 10.19 -1.56 -4.50
C GLU A 77 9.75 -0.22 -5.08
N ARG A 78 10.00 0.84 -4.31
CA ARG A 78 9.79 2.19 -4.80
C ARG A 78 10.82 2.44 -5.88
N ARG A 79 10.38 2.72 -7.11
CA ARG A 79 11.22 3.51 -7.99
C ARG A 79 11.55 4.81 -7.26
N PRO A 80 12.82 5.25 -7.23
CA PRO A 80 13.12 6.62 -6.87
C PRO A 80 12.25 7.48 -7.78
N GLY A 81 11.36 8.28 -7.19
CA GLY A 81 10.64 9.28 -7.96
C GLY A 81 11.66 10.09 -8.74
N PRO A 82 11.31 10.63 -9.93
CA PRO A 82 12.22 11.46 -10.69
C PRO A 82 12.78 12.49 -9.72
N THR A 83 14.08 12.37 -9.43
CA THR A 83 14.83 13.35 -8.67
C THR A 83 14.52 14.65 -9.37
N ARG A 84 13.69 15.46 -8.72
CA ARG A 84 13.37 16.81 -9.16
C ARG A 84 14.74 17.41 -9.39
N HIS A 85 15.09 17.62 -10.66
CA HIS A 85 16.34 18.25 -11.04
C HIS A 85 16.48 19.45 -10.12
N ALA A 86 17.44 19.38 -9.20
CA ALA A 86 17.96 20.55 -8.53
C ALA A 86 18.51 21.39 -9.67
N ARG A 87 17.64 22.28 -10.17
CA ARG A 87 17.97 23.26 -11.19
C ARG A 87 19.24 23.93 -10.72
N ALA A 88 20.22 23.88 -11.61
CA ALA A 88 21.31 24.81 -11.73
C ALA A 88 20.99 26.18 -11.09
N HIS A 89 21.62 26.45 -9.95
CA HIS A 89 22.20 27.76 -9.73
C HIS A 89 23.71 27.57 -9.60
N GLY A 90 24.33 27.28 -10.75
CA GLY A 90 25.63 27.85 -11.03
C GLY A 90 25.42 29.36 -11.18
N ARG A 91 25.85 30.13 -10.19
CA ARG A 91 26.26 31.51 -10.41
C ARG A 91 27.73 31.55 -10.06
N GLY A 92 28.55 31.64 -11.11
CA GLY A 92 29.98 31.82 -10.99
C GLY A 92 30.31 33.14 -10.30
N ARG A 93 31.40 33.07 -9.52
CA ARG A 93 32.63 33.87 -9.65
C ARG A 93 32.52 35.39 -9.86
N HIS A 94 33.30 36.09 -9.04
CA HIS A 94 33.92 37.42 -9.19
C HIS A 94 33.39 38.53 -8.28
N GLY A 95 34.33 39.09 -7.51
CA GLY A 95 34.18 40.15 -6.51
C GLY A 95 35.19 39.91 -5.41
#